data_AF-A0A815WF41-F1
#
_entry.id   AF-A0A815WF41-F1
#
_cell.length_a   1.000
_cell.length_b   1.000
_cell.length_c   1.000
_cell.angle_alpha   90.00
_cell.angle_beta   90.00
_cell.angle_gamma   90.00
#
_symmetry.space_group_name_H-M   'P 1'
#
loop_
_entity.id
_entity.type
_entity.pdbx_description
1 polymer ?
#
loop_
_entity_poly.entity_id
_entity_poly.type
_entity_poly.pdbx_seq_one_letter_code
_entity_poly.pdbx_strand_id
1 'polypeptide(L)'
;MIEITKLDENLASQVLDKWLERDKRRLTQLQREWLQSKLKPSWNEPTPLFLSLLYDITLAWHSFGDANLDTLSNITCTRDAIEQLYNQLSMKHGEVLFRRAMTYLQHAGGLSETELLDMLSVDDEVLQSVFVHYLPPIEIFRLPNTLWIRIRNDMHKYMVEIEVDNMTIIYL
;
A
#
# COMPACT_ATOMS: atom_id res chain seq x y z
N MET A 1 7.67 22.23 -25.78
CA MET A 1 7.36 22.22 -24.33
C MET A 1 5.98 21.61 -24.23
N ILE A 2 5.84 20.43 -23.63
CA ILE A 2 4.53 19.80 -23.45
C ILE A 2 3.98 20.35 -22.14
N GLU A 3 3.00 21.25 -22.21
CA GLU A 3 2.29 21.72 -21.01
C GLU A 3 1.38 20.60 -20.54
N ILE A 4 1.63 20.11 -19.33
CA ILE A 4 0.75 19.14 -18.68
C ILE A 4 -0.45 19.92 -18.16
N THR A 5 -1.55 19.89 -18.91
CA THR A 5 -2.83 20.44 -18.47
C THR A 5 -3.32 19.73 -17.21
N LYS A 6 -4.02 20.48 -16.36
CA LYS A 6 -4.56 19.99 -15.08
C LYS A 6 -5.49 18.78 -15.28
N LEU A 7 -5.49 17.85 -14.33
CA LEU A 7 -6.38 16.70 -14.32
C LEU A 7 -7.80 17.17 -13.96
N ASP A 8 -8.71 17.19 -14.94
CA ASP A 8 -10.12 17.48 -14.68
C ASP A 8 -10.86 16.23 -14.13
N GLU A 9 -12.04 16.44 -13.53
CA GLU A 9 -12.87 15.38 -12.94
C GLU A 9 -13.27 14.30 -13.97
N ASN A 10 -13.56 14.70 -15.20
CA ASN A 10 -13.99 13.80 -16.27
C ASN A 10 -12.84 12.90 -16.73
N LEU A 11 -11.64 13.45 -16.88
CA LEU A 11 -10.42 12.76 -17.24
C LEU A 11 -9.99 11.83 -16.11
N ALA A 12 -10.07 12.27 -14.85
CA ALA A 12 -9.83 11.42 -13.69
C ALA A 12 -10.77 10.21 -13.67
N SER A 13 -12.07 10.43 -13.90
CA SER A 13 -13.06 9.35 -14.00
C SER A 13 -12.76 8.40 -15.15
N GLN A 14 -12.45 8.91 -16.35
CA GLN A 14 -12.11 8.09 -17.51
C GLN A 14 -10.84 7.25 -17.29
N VAL A 15 -9.83 7.81 -16.62
CA VAL A 15 -8.59 7.10 -16.31
C VAL A 15 -8.87 5.96 -15.33
N LEU A 16 -9.65 6.20 -14.27
CA LEU A 16 -10.05 5.17 -13.32
C LEU A 16 -10.87 4.06 -13.98
N ASP A 17 -11.85 4.41 -14.81
CA ASP A 17 -12.66 3.40 -15.51
C ASP A 17 -11.77 2.52 -16.41
N LYS A 18 -10.83 3.11 -17.16
CA LYS A 18 -9.87 2.34 -17.97
C LYS A 18 -8.98 1.42 -17.13
N TRP A 19 -8.52 1.87 -15.97
CA TRP A 19 -7.71 1.03 -15.08
C TRP A 19 -8.53 -0.10 -14.45
N LEU A 20 -9.78 0.15 -14.09
CA LEU A 20 -10.69 -0.88 -13.57
C LEU A 20 -11.05 -1.90 -14.64
N GLU A 21 -11.29 -1.46 -15.88
CA GLU A 21 -11.53 -2.33 -17.03
C GLU A 21 -10.33 -3.22 -17.34
N ARG A 22 -9.11 -2.66 -17.34
CA ARG A 22 -7.86 -3.41 -17.55
C ARG A 22 -7.72 -4.56 -16.55
N ASP A 23 -8.04 -4.29 -15.28
CA ASP A 23 -7.91 -5.26 -14.19
C ASP A 23 -9.19 -6.10 -13.99
N LYS A 24 -10.15 -6.00 -14.93
CA LYS A 24 -11.43 -6.72 -14.95
C LYS A 24 -12.25 -6.54 -13.67
N ARG A 25 -12.12 -5.39 -13.02
CA ARG A 25 -12.81 -5.05 -11.77
C ARG A 25 -14.10 -4.31 -12.08
N ARG A 26 -15.20 -4.71 -11.42
CA ARG A 26 -16.48 -4.01 -11.45
C ARG A 26 -16.86 -3.56 -10.05
N LEU A 27 -17.07 -2.25 -9.91
CA LEU A 27 -17.56 -1.62 -8.70
C LEU A 27 -19.10 -1.68 -8.65
N THR A 28 -19.64 -1.80 -7.44
CA THR A 28 -21.09 -1.64 -7.21
C THR A 28 -21.50 -0.19 -7.41
N GLN A 29 -22.81 0.07 -7.51
CA GLN A 29 -23.33 1.44 -7.69
C GLN A 29 -22.87 2.37 -6.55
N LEU A 30 -22.99 1.91 -5.30
CA LEU A 30 -22.55 2.67 -4.12
C LEU A 30 -21.05 2.96 -4.13
N GLN A 31 -20.23 1.99 -4.54
CA GLN A 31 -18.77 2.14 -4.66
C GLN A 31 -18.40 3.17 -5.75
N ARG A 32 -19.13 3.19 -6.87
CA ARG A 32 -18.94 4.19 -7.93
C ARG A 32 -19.34 5.58 -7.48
N GLU A 33 -20.48 5.71 -6.81
CA GLU A 33 -20.95 6.99 -6.27
C GLU A 33 -19.97 7.55 -5.24
N TRP A 34 -19.44 6.69 -4.36
CA TRP A 34 -18.38 7.08 -3.43
C TRP A 34 -17.14 7.59 -4.17
N LEU A 35 -16.66 6.84 -5.17
CA LEU A 35 -15.44 7.21 -5.92
C LEU A 35 -15.62 8.56 -6.63
N GLN A 36 -16.76 8.76 -7.31
CA GLN A 36 -17.10 10.01 -7.97
C GLN A 36 -17.18 11.18 -6.98
N SER A 37 -17.70 10.96 -5.77
CA SER A 37 -17.75 12.00 -4.74
C SER A 37 -16.37 12.52 -4.34
N LYS A 38 -15.33 11.68 -4.44
CA LYS A 38 -13.94 12.05 -4.10
C LYS A 38 -13.19 12.74 -5.23
N LEU A 39 -13.68 12.64 -6.47
CA LEU A 39 -13.10 13.33 -7.64
C LEU A 39 -13.58 14.77 -7.78
N LYS A 40 -14.66 15.14 -7.07
CA LYS A 40 -15.22 16.49 -7.13
C LYS A 40 -14.25 17.50 -6.52
N PRO A 41 -14.00 18.64 -7.19
CA PRO A 41 -13.03 19.66 -6.76
C PRO A 41 -13.45 20.44 -5.51
N SER A 42 -14.46 19.98 -4.76
CA SER A 42 -15.02 20.67 -3.60
C SER A 42 -14.00 20.92 -2.48
N TRP A 43 -12.92 20.12 -2.41
CA TRP A 43 -11.97 20.18 -1.29
C TRP A 43 -10.49 20.11 -1.68
N ASN A 44 -10.12 19.51 -2.83
CA ASN A 44 -8.77 19.59 -3.41
C ASN A 44 -8.78 19.14 -4.89
N GLU A 45 -7.90 19.69 -5.73
CA GLU A 45 -7.75 19.21 -7.12
C GLU A 45 -7.20 17.76 -7.12
N PRO A 46 -7.76 16.83 -7.92
CA PRO A 46 -7.28 15.46 -7.95
C PRO A 46 -5.87 15.39 -8.54
N THR A 47 -4.92 14.89 -7.75
CA THR A 47 -3.55 14.65 -8.22
C THR A 47 -3.41 13.23 -8.79
N PRO A 48 -2.49 12.99 -9.73
CA PRO A 48 -2.23 11.63 -10.24
C PRO A 48 -1.92 10.62 -9.14
N LEU A 49 -1.19 11.03 -8.09
CA LEU A 49 -0.92 10.20 -6.91
C LEU A 49 -2.21 9.85 -6.16
N PHE A 50 -3.07 10.85 -5.90
CA PHE A 50 -4.36 10.61 -5.25
C PHE A 50 -5.22 9.65 -6.05
N LEU A 51 -5.25 9.79 -7.38
CA LEU A 51 -5.98 8.88 -8.27
C LEU A 51 -5.45 7.44 -8.19
N SER A 52 -4.12 7.26 -8.18
CA SER A 52 -3.48 5.95 -8.03
C SER A 52 -3.81 5.30 -6.69
N LEU A 53 -3.80 6.09 -5.61
CA LEU A 53 -4.14 5.60 -4.27
C LEU A 53 -5.61 5.17 -4.19
N LEU A 54 -6.54 5.98 -4.71
CA LEU A 54 -7.96 5.63 -4.77
C LEU A 54 -8.19 4.36 -5.58
N TYR A 55 -7.51 4.23 -6.71
CA TYR A 55 -7.56 3.02 -7.53
C TYR A 55 -7.11 1.79 -6.74
N ASP A 56 -5.94 1.83 -6.10
CA ASP A 56 -5.41 0.69 -5.34
C ASP A 56 -6.32 0.33 -4.15
N ILE A 57 -6.90 1.33 -3.47
CA ILE A 57 -7.91 1.11 -2.42
C ILE A 57 -9.14 0.38 -2.99
N THR A 58 -9.61 0.75 -4.18
CA THR A 58 -10.80 0.13 -4.80
C THR A 58 -10.56 -1.32 -5.24
N LEU A 59 -9.31 -1.68 -5.57
CA LEU A 59 -8.96 -3.06 -5.94
C LEU A 59 -9.09 -4.03 -4.76
N ALA A 60 -8.90 -3.55 -3.52
CA ALA A 60 -9.04 -4.35 -2.31
C ALA A 60 -10.50 -4.63 -1.91
N TRP A 61 -11.49 -3.97 -2.53
CA TRP A 61 -12.89 -4.11 -2.13
C TRP A 61 -13.50 -5.42 -2.62
N HIS A 62 -14.26 -6.07 -1.74
CA HIS A 62 -15.13 -7.17 -2.12
C HIS A 62 -16.49 -6.66 -2.63
N SER A 63 -17.11 -7.40 -3.54
CA SER A 63 -18.42 -7.03 -4.10
C SER A 63 -19.59 -7.13 -3.11
N PHE A 64 -19.38 -7.77 -1.95
CA PHE A 64 -20.38 -7.96 -0.88
C PHE A 64 -20.10 -7.12 0.37
N GLY A 65 -19.01 -6.34 0.39
CA GLY A 65 -18.58 -5.60 1.57
C GLY A 65 -19.02 -4.15 1.54
N ASP A 66 -20.28 -3.87 1.92
CA ASP A 66 -20.75 -2.49 2.17
C ASP A 66 -20.08 -1.88 3.42
N ALA A 67 -19.59 -2.71 4.34
CA ALA A 67 -19.01 -2.31 5.62
C ALA A 67 -17.75 -1.42 5.52
N ASN A 68 -17.07 -1.40 4.37
CA ASN A 68 -15.88 -0.57 4.21
C ASN A 68 -16.23 0.90 3.87
N LEU A 69 -17.41 1.17 3.29
CA LEU A 69 -17.73 2.51 2.77
C LEU A 69 -17.82 3.57 3.88
N ASP A 70 -18.28 3.19 5.08
CA ASP A 70 -18.33 4.10 6.23
C ASP A 70 -16.93 4.47 6.73
N THR A 71 -15.99 3.52 6.79
CA THR A 71 -14.60 3.79 7.18
C THR A 71 -13.87 4.64 6.14
N LEU A 72 -14.21 4.43 4.86
CA LEU A 72 -13.65 5.14 3.71
C LEU A 72 -14.24 6.54 3.53
N SER A 73 -15.38 6.84 4.15
CA SER A 73 -16.00 8.17 4.07
C SER A 73 -15.04 9.30 4.51
N ASN A 74 -14.10 8.98 5.41
CA ASN A 74 -13.10 9.89 5.96
C ASN A 74 -11.98 10.29 4.99
N ILE A 75 -11.85 9.66 3.82
CA ILE A 75 -10.80 10.01 2.86
C ILE A 75 -11.16 11.32 2.18
N THR A 76 -10.45 12.40 2.51
CA THR A 76 -10.69 13.75 1.94
C THR A 76 -9.50 14.30 1.21
N CYS A 77 -8.29 13.81 1.51
CA CYS A 77 -7.06 14.24 0.87
C CYS A 77 -6.10 13.08 0.60
N THR A 78 -4.98 13.39 -0.07
CA THR A 78 -3.92 12.40 -0.37
C THR A 78 -3.36 11.74 0.88
N ARG A 79 -3.21 12.48 1.99
CA ARG A 79 -2.74 11.92 3.26
C ARG A 79 -3.69 10.84 3.77
N ASP A 80 -4.99 11.12 3.81
CA ASP A 80 -5.99 10.15 4.28
C ASP A 80 -6.00 8.88 3.41
N ALA A 81 -5.79 9.04 2.09
CA ALA A 81 -5.68 7.90 1.18
C ALA A 81 -4.41 7.08 1.43
N ILE A 82 -3.28 7.72 1.72
CA ILE A 82 -2.04 7.03 2.13
C ILE A 82 -2.27 6.25 3.42
N GLU A 83 -2.86 6.89 4.45
CA GLU A 83 -3.15 6.25 5.73
C GLU A 83 -4.10 5.06 5.57
N GLN A 84 -5.15 5.20 4.75
CA GLN A 84 -6.07 4.11 4.46
C GLN A 84 -5.36 2.93 3.79
N LEU A 85 -4.55 3.19 2.75
CA LEU A 85 -3.83 2.14 2.03
C LEU A 85 -2.81 1.46 2.94
N TYR A 86 -2.09 2.25 3.74
CA TYR A 86 -1.13 1.75 4.71
C TYR A 86 -1.81 0.81 5.71
N ASN A 87 -2.98 1.19 6.25
CA ASN A 87 -3.76 0.35 7.15
C ASN A 87 -4.26 -0.93 6.48
N GLN A 88 -4.72 -0.87 5.23
CA GLN A 88 -5.16 -2.06 4.48
C GLN A 88 -4.01 -3.05 4.27
N LEU A 89 -2.83 -2.56 3.87
CA LEU A 89 -1.65 -3.40 3.67
C LEU A 89 -1.12 -3.96 4.99
N SER A 90 -1.14 -3.15 6.04
CA SER A 90 -0.81 -3.57 7.40
C SER A 90 -1.67 -4.76 7.86
N MET A 91 -3.00 -4.66 7.69
CA MET A 91 -3.91 -5.76 8.03
C MET A 91 -3.71 -7.00 7.15
N LYS A 92 -3.39 -6.81 5.86
CA LYS A 92 -3.16 -7.91 4.91
C LYS A 92 -1.92 -8.74 5.25
N HIS A 93 -0.83 -8.10 5.65
CA HIS A 93 0.47 -8.76 5.87
C HIS A 93 0.77 -9.09 7.33
N GLY A 94 -0.10 -8.67 8.26
CA GLY A 94 0.14 -8.73 9.69
C GLY A 94 0.69 -7.40 10.17
N GLU A 95 -0.04 -6.77 11.09
CA GLU A 95 0.17 -5.36 11.44
C GLU A 95 1.59 -5.10 11.96
N VAL A 96 2.07 -5.93 12.89
CA VAL A 96 3.39 -5.77 13.51
C VAL A 96 4.49 -5.91 12.45
N LEU A 97 4.48 -6.99 11.67
CA LEU A 97 5.47 -7.25 10.63
C LEU A 97 5.55 -6.11 9.62
N PHE A 98 4.40 -5.70 9.06
CA PHE A 98 4.36 -4.65 8.06
C PHE A 98 4.84 -3.31 8.62
N ARG A 99 4.32 -2.89 9.78
CA ARG A 99 4.68 -1.60 10.39
C ARG A 99 6.16 -1.55 10.76
N ARG A 100 6.72 -2.63 11.32
CA ARG A 100 8.15 -2.72 11.64
C ARG A 100 9.02 -2.65 10.40
N ALA A 101 8.66 -3.36 9.32
CA ALA A 101 9.40 -3.30 8.07
C ALA A 101 9.44 -1.88 7.48
N MET A 102 8.29 -1.20 7.43
CA MET A 102 8.21 0.19 6.94
C MET A 102 9.01 1.15 7.84
N THR A 103 8.93 0.96 9.15
CA THR A 103 9.66 1.76 10.13
C THR A 103 11.16 1.63 9.94
N TYR A 104 11.68 0.42 9.78
CA TYR A 104 13.12 0.18 9.58
C TYR A 104 13.61 0.79 8.28
N LEU A 105 12.88 0.60 7.17
CA LEU A 105 13.22 1.24 5.89
C LEU A 105 13.28 2.77 6.00
N GLN A 106 12.28 3.37 6.66
CA GLN A 106 12.22 4.82 6.84
C GLN A 106 13.35 5.35 7.74
N HIS A 107 13.68 4.67 8.83
CA HIS A 107 14.68 5.13 9.79
C HIS A 107 16.11 4.93 9.29
N ALA A 108 16.38 3.83 8.60
CA ALA A 108 17.69 3.57 8.02
C ALA A 108 17.96 4.43 6.78
N GLY A 109 16.90 4.97 6.15
CA GLY A 109 17.02 5.74 4.92
C GLY A 109 17.51 4.87 3.78
N GLY A 110 16.99 3.64 3.67
CA GLY A 110 17.37 2.65 2.68
C GLY A 110 18.02 1.40 3.29
N LEU A 111 17.54 0.21 2.90
CA LEU A 111 18.13 -1.08 3.32
C LEU A 111 18.16 -2.06 2.15
N SER A 112 19.17 -2.93 2.12
CA SER A 112 19.10 -4.13 1.29
C SER A 112 18.05 -5.11 1.83
N GLU A 113 17.57 -6.02 0.98
CA GLU A 113 16.65 -7.08 1.40
C GLU A 113 17.22 -7.91 2.56
N THR A 114 18.53 -8.17 2.55
CA THR A 114 19.18 -8.99 3.58
C THR A 114 19.22 -8.26 4.91
N GLU A 115 19.61 -6.98 4.92
CA GLU A 115 19.64 -6.17 6.14
C GLU A 115 18.25 -6.02 6.76
N LEU A 116 17.23 -5.78 5.94
CA LEU A 116 15.84 -5.67 6.41
C LEU A 116 15.38 -6.98 7.06
N LEU A 117 15.62 -8.12 6.42
CA LEU A 117 15.26 -9.43 6.96
C LEU A 117 16.02 -9.76 8.24
N ASP A 118 17.31 -9.41 8.32
CA ASP A 118 18.12 -9.60 9.51
C ASP A 118 17.60 -8.74 10.68
N MET A 119 17.25 -7.47 10.43
CA MET A 119 16.63 -6.59 11.45
C MET A 119 15.30 -7.15 11.95
N LEU A 120 14.42 -7.58 11.03
CA LEU A 120 13.12 -8.14 11.40
C LEU A 120 13.25 -9.49 12.13
N SER A 121 14.31 -10.27 11.84
CA SER A 121 14.57 -11.56 12.48
C SER A 121 15.12 -11.43 13.90
N VAL A 122 15.57 -10.25 14.31
CA VAL A 122 16.02 -9.95 15.69
C VAL A 122 14.92 -9.27 16.51
N ASP A 123 13.83 -8.82 15.86
CA ASP A 123 12.70 -8.21 16.56
C ASP A 123 11.76 -9.28 17.14
N ASP A 124 11.82 -9.46 18.46
CA ASP A 124 10.99 -10.42 19.20
C ASP A 124 9.48 -10.20 18.98
N GLU A 125 9.03 -8.95 18.83
CA GLU A 125 7.62 -8.64 18.61
C GLU A 125 7.18 -9.10 17.22
N VAL A 126 8.04 -8.90 16.21
CA VAL A 126 7.80 -9.40 14.86
C VAL A 126 7.75 -10.93 14.87
N LEU A 127 8.72 -11.59 15.50
CA LEU A 127 8.76 -13.05 15.57
C LEU A 127 7.51 -13.61 16.27
N GLN A 128 7.10 -13.02 17.41
CA GLN A 128 5.88 -13.43 18.11
C GLN A 128 4.62 -13.22 17.27
N SER A 129 4.56 -12.15 16.47
CA SER A 129 3.42 -11.88 15.60
C SER A 129 3.28 -12.88 14.44
N VAL A 130 4.40 -13.41 13.94
CA VAL A 130 4.42 -14.35 12.81
C VAL A 130 4.25 -15.79 13.30
N PHE A 131 4.83 -16.14 14.45
CA PHE A 131 4.97 -17.51 14.94
C PHE A 131 4.15 -17.78 16.20
N VAL A 132 2.86 -17.46 16.14
CA VAL A 132 1.92 -17.54 17.27
C VAL A 132 1.82 -18.95 17.88
N HIS A 133 1.99 -20.00 17.07
CA HIS A 133 1.76 -21.39 17.51
C HIS A 133 3.02 -22.25 17.63
N TYR A 134 4.19 -21.76 17.23
CA TYR A 134 5.43 -22.53 17.24
C TYR A 134 6.63 -21.59 17.31
N LEU A 135 7.28 -21.53 18.47
CA LEU A 135 8.63 -20.99 18.57
C LEU A 135 9.61 -22.15 18.26
N PRO A 136 10.40 -22.06 17.19
CA PRO A 136 11.39 -23.08 16.87
C PRO A 136 12.38 -23.27 18.02
N PRO A 137 12.87 -24.50 18.24
CA PRO A 137 13.82 -24.82 19.32
C PRO A 137 15.24 -24.29 19.07
N ILE A 138 15.42 -23.30 18.19
CA ILE A 138 16.72 -22.78 17.75
C ILE A 138 16.85 -21.36 18.28
N GLU A 139 17.99 -21.03 18.90
CA GLU A 139 18.26 -19.71 19.50
C GLU A 139 18.34 -18.57 18.48
N ILE A 140 18.52 -18.88 17.19
CA ILE A 140 18.55 -17.91 16.09
C ILE A 140 17.49 -18.31 15.09
N PHE A 141 16.46 -17.49 14.95
CA PHE A 141 15.37 -17.74 14.03
C PHE A 141 15.26 -16.66 12.96
N ARG A 142 15.33 -17.09 11.70
CA ARG A 142 15.22 -16.20 10.55
C ARG A 142 13.81 -16.19 9.99
N LEU A 143 13.32 -14.99 9.70
CA LEU A 143 12.05 -14.83 9.00
C LEU A 143 12.14 -15.44 7.60
N PRO A 144 11.10 -16.17 7.15
CA PRO A 144 11.02 -16.61 5.77
C PRO A 144 10.99 -15.41 4.81
N ASN A 145 11.90 -15.39 3.83
CA ASN A 145 11.95 -14.33 2.81
C ASN A 145 10.61 -14.15 2.06
N THR A 146 9.81 -15.22 1.99
CA THR A 146 8.49 -15.21 1.35
C THR A 146 7.53 -14.18 1.95
N LEU A 147 7.66 -13.86 3.24
CA LEU A 147 6.86 -12.82 3.89
C LEU A 147 7.21 -11.43 3.33
N TRP A 148 8.50 -11.13 3.25
CA TRP A 148 8.97 -9.88 2.66
C TRP A 148 8.64 -9.77 1.17
N ILE A 149 8.84 -10.84 0.39
CA ILE A 149 8.52 -10.83 -1.05
C ILE A 149 7.05 -10.45 -1.30
N ARG A 150 6.12 -10.91 -0.46
CA ARG A 150 4.70 -10.54 -0.55
C ARG A 150 4.46 -9.06 -0.26
N ILE A 151 5.08 -8.54 0.79
CA ILE A 151 5.00 -7.10 1.14
C ILE A 151 5.58 -6.27 0.00
N ARG A 152 6.79 -6.59 -0.46
CA ARG A 152 7.49 -5.93 -1.56
C ARG A 152 6.64 -5.90 -2.83
N ASN A 153 6.02 -7.03 -3.19
CA ASN A 153 5.17 -7.10 -4.38
C ASN A 153 3.93 -6.20 -4.28
N ASP A 154 3.32 -6.07 -3.10
CA ASP A 154 2.18 -5.16 -2.93
C ASP A 154 2.61 -3.69 -2.83
N MET A 155 3.80 -3.42 -2.29
CA MET A 155 4.36 -2.08 -2.09
C MET A 155 5.17 -1.56 -3.28
N HIS A 156 5.42 -2.36 -4.32
CA HIS A 156 6.36 -2.01 -5.40
C HIS A 156 6.15 -0.63 -6.05
N LYS A 157 4.92 -0.12 -6.10
CA LYS A 157 4.61 1.21 -6.67
C LYS A 157 5.04 2.37 -5.76
N TYR A 158 5.21 2.08 -4.47
CA TYR A 158 5.46 3.03 -3.39
C TYR A 158 6.86 2.87 -2.81
N MET A 159 7.73 2.09 -3.46
CA MET A 159 9.10 1.86 -3.05
C MET A 159 10.03 2.20 -4.20
N VAL A 160 11.22 2.69 -3.86
CA VAL A 160 12.27 2.99 -4.82
C VAL A 160 13.43 2.03 -4.59
N GLU A 161 13.91 1.43 -5.67
CA GLU A 161 15.05 0.52 -5.64
C GLU A 161 16.21 1.13 -6.41
N ILE A 162 17.36 1.21 -5.75
CA ILE A 162 18.59 1.78 -6.31
C ILE A 162 19.70 0.75 -6.19
N GLU A 163 20.46 0.54 -7.26
CA GLU A 163 21.67 -0.29 -7.20
C GLU A 163 22.85 0.53 -6.68
N VAL A 164 23.47 0.06 -5.60
CA VAL A 164 24.68 0.64 -4.99
C VAL A 164 25.65 -0.51 -4.73
N ASP A 165 26.87 -0.44 -5.28
CA ASP A 165 27.92 -1.44 -5.09
C ASP A 165 27.45 -2.90 -5.29
N ASN A 166 26.72 -3.15 -6.40
CA ASN A 166 26.12 -4.44 -6.76
C ASN A 166 25.06 -4.98 -5.77
N MET A 167 24.53 -4.12 -4.90
CA MET A 167 23.41 -4.42 -4.00
C MET A 167 22.21 -3.54 -4.33
N THR A 168 21.02 -4.13 -4.29
CA THR A 168 19.77 -3.37 -4.40
C THR A 168 19.39 -2.83 -3.03
N ILE A 169 19.36 -1.50 -2.91
CA ILE A 169 18.91 -0.78 -1.72
C ILE A 169 17.48 -0.30 -1.95
N ILE A 170 16.63 -0.58 -0.97
CA ILE A 170 15.19 -0.35 -1.02
C ILE A 170 14.85 0.84 -0.12
N TYR A 171 14.15 1.81 -0.68
CA TYR A 171 13.70 3.04 -0.03
C TYR A 171 12.17 3.12 -0.03
N LEU A 172 11.62 3.79 0.97
CA LEU A 172 10.20 4.15 1.06
C LEU A 172 9.98 5.57 0.51
#